data_AF-A0AAE1W7S1-F1
#
_entry.id   AF-A0AAE1W7S1-F1
#
_cell.length_a   1.000
_cell.length_b   1.000
_cell.length_c   1.000
_cell.angle_alpha   90.00
_cell.angle_beta   90.00
_cell.angle_gamma   90.00
#
_symmetry.space_group_name_H-M   'P 1'
#
loop_
_entity.id
_entity.type
_entity.pdbx_description
1 polymer ?
#
loop_
_entity_poly.entity_id
_entity_poly.type
_entity_poly.pdbx_seq_one_letter_code
_entity_poly.pdbx_strand_id
1 'polypeptide(L)'
;MLVRHKSGNHVIYIFEGCVVVSGAGVVVTSPHGEDLEFAVKFDFKASTNEAEYKTLLIGMKMAHGAGAKYLVAYSDSQLVVKQVEGIYEAKEKTMIQYLQQIAKLRTSFESIQLTQIPREENIKAHCLSKLSNSL
;
A
#
# COMPACT_ATOMS: atom_id res chain seq x y z
N MET A 1 -15.47 3.64 -2.70
CA MET A 1 -16.03 4.94 -2.22
C MET A 1 -14.88 5.86 -1.76
N LEU A 2 -14.70 7.07 -2.32
CA LEU A 2 -13.62 8.00 -1.92
C LEU A 2 -14.09 8.91 -0.77
N VAL A 3 -13.61 8.66 0.46
CA VAL A 3 -13.84 9.56 1.60
C VAL A 3 -12.84 10.70 1.54
N ARG A 4 -13.28 11.92 1.17
CA ARG A 4 -12.41 13.11 1.10
C ARG A 4 -12.28 13.78 2.46
N HIS A 5 -11.08 13.82 3.05
CA HIS A 5 -10.81 14.68 4.20
C HIS A 5 -10.46 16.11 3.72
N LYS A 6 -11.16 17.12 4.24
CA LYS A 6 -11.13 18.52 3.74
C LYS A 6 -10.07 19.43 4.36
N SER A 7 -9.23 18.95 5.27
CA SER A 7 -8.16 19.77 5.85
C SER A 7 -6.92 19.70 4.95
N GLY A 8 -6.37 20.82 4.51
CA GLY A 8 -5.23 20.95 3.58
C GLY A 8 -3.88 20.39 4.06
N ASN A 9 -3.88 19.25 4.72
CA ASN A 9 -2.72 18.45 5.07
C ASN A 9 -2.72 17.23 4.15
N HIS A 10 -1.63 17.03 3.42
CA HIS A 10 -1.37 15.93 2.49
C HIS A 10 -1.89 14.58 3.00
N VAL A 11 -3.03 14.14 2.46
CA VAL A 11 -3.60 12.80 2.53
C VAL A 11 -3.21 12.11 1.23
N ILE A 12 -2.48 11.00 1.35
CA ILE A 12 -2.18 10.13 0.22
C ILE A 12 -3.00 8.85 0.36
N TYR A 13 -3.66 8.45 -0.72
CA TYR A 13 -4.36 7.17 -0.80
C TYR A 13 -3.45 6.16 -1.47
N ILE A 14 -3.08 5.08 -0.78
CA ILE A 14 -2.32 3.97 -1.39
C ILE A 14 -3.32 2.89 -1.78
N PHE A 15 -3.30 2.46 -3.04
CA PHE A 15 -4.04 1.29 -3.49
C PHE A 15 -3.05 0.20 -3.90
N GLU A 16 -3.07 -0.95 -3.22
CA GLU A 16 -2.18 -2.08 -3.51
C GLU A 16 -2.69 -2.90 -4.69
N GLY A 17 -1.88 -3.12 -5.73
CA GLY A 17 -2.30 -3.86 -6.93
C GLY A 17 -2.09 -5.36 -6.84
N CYS A 18 -2.96 -6.13 -7.49
CA CYS A 18 -2.88 -7.58 -7.61
C CYS A 18 -1.55 -8.07 -8.19
N VAL A 19 -0.90 -8.97 -7.48
CA VAL A 19 0.37 -9.56 -7.87
C VAL A 19 0.24 -10.35 -9.18
N VAL A 20 0.99 -9.95 -10.19
CA VAL A 20 1.36 -10.82 -11.32
C VAL A 20 2.85 -11.07 -11.19
N VAL A 21 3.24 -12.35 -11.14
CA VAL A 21 4.57 -13.02 -11.12
C VAL A 21 5.82 -12.25 -10.61
N SER A 22 5.96 -10.96 -10.90
CA SER A 22 7.07 -10.08 -10.52
C SER A 22 6.69 -8.60 -10.33
N GLY A 23 5.44 -8.20 -10.02
CA GLY A 23 5.14 -6.77 -9.84
C GLY A 23 3.83 -6.40 -9.14
N ALA A 24 3.70 -5.11 -8.79
CA ALA A 24 2.58 -4.49 -8.09
C ALA A 24 2.26 -3.08 -8.61
N GLY A 25 1.00 -2.67 -8.49
CA GLY A 25 0.56 -1.31 -8.78
C GLY A 25 0.39 -0.51 -7.49
N VAL A 26 0.78 0.76 -7.50
CA VAL A 26 0.52 1.72 -6.42
C VAL A 26 -0.08 2.97 -7.03
N VAL A 27 -1.28 3.33 -6.60
CA VAL A 27 -1.85 4.66 -6.86
C VAL A 27 -1.62 5.50 -5.61
N VAL A 28 -1.21 6.76 -5.79
CA VAL A 28 -1.06 7.79 -4.76
C VAL A 28 -1.91 8.98 -5.19
N THR A 29 -3.02 9.24 -4.50
CA THR A 29 -3.89 10.37 -4.82
C THR A 29 -3.66 11.53 -3.86
N SER A 30 -3.42 12.75 -4.37
CA SER A 30 -3.25 13.98 -3.58
C SER A 30 -4.59 14.47 -2.98
N PRO A 31 -4.58 15.36 -1.97
CA PRO A 31 -5.80 16.00 -1.47
C PRO A 31 -6.59 16.77 -2.55
N HIS A 32 -5.90 17.21 -3.60
CA HIS A 32 -6.48 17.94 -4.73
C HIS A 32 -7.07 17.00 -5.80
N GLY A 33 -6.93 15.68 -5.61
CA GLY A 33 -7.48 14.65 -6.50
C GLY A 33 -6.57 14.29 -7.67
N GLU A 34 -5.28 14.64 -7.59
CA GLU A 34 -4.30 14.27 -8.60
C GLU A 34 -3.75 12.87 -8.31
N ASP A 35 -3.83 11.98 -9.28
CA ASP A 35 -3.33 10.61 -9.17
C ASP A 35 -1.88 10.55 -9.66
N LEU A 36 -1.00 9.99 -8.85
CA LEU A 36 0.32 9.50 -9.23
C LEU A 36 0.28 7.98 -9.25
N GLU A 37 0.55 7.40 -10.41
CA GLU A 37 0.48 5.96 -10.63
C GLU A 37 1.89 5.38 -10.78
N PHE A 38 2.17 4.34 -10.00
CA PHE A 38 3.46 3.66 -10.01
C PHE A 38 3.26 2.17 -10.28
N ALA A 39 4.12 1.64 -11.16
CA ALA A 39 4.29 0.21 -11.34
C ALA A 39 5.62 -0.20 -10.68
N VAL A 40 5.56 -1.10 -9.72
CA VAL A 40 6.73 -1.64 -9.03
C VAL A 40 7.01 -3.03 -9.59
N LYS A 41 8.21 -3.21 -10.15
CA LYS A 41 8.72 -4.53 -10.51
C LYS A 41 9.55 -5.08 -9.35
N PHE A 42 9.30 -6.33 -8.99
CA PHE A 42 10.07 -7.10 -8.02
C PHE A 42 11.10 -7.93 -8.78
N ASP A 43 12.36 -7.90 -8.33
CA ASP A 43 13.45 -8.72 -8.90
C ASP A 43 13.41 -10.19 -8.43
N PHE A 44 12.33 -10.59 -7.78
CA PHE A 44 12.17 -11.91 -7.19
C PHE A 44 10.73 -12.39 -7.37
N LYS A 45 10.59 -13.72 -7.42
CA LYS A 45 9.28 -14.37 -7.42
C LYS A 45 8.70 -14.30 -6.01
N ALA A 46 8.07 -13.17 -5.70
CA ALA A 46 7.40 -12.96 -4.43
C ALA A 46 6.20 -13.90 -4.29
N SER A 47 5.96 -14.43 -3.08
CA SER A 47 4.62 -14.92 -2.75
C SER A 47 3.62 -13.76 -2.80
N THR A 48 2.34 -14.04 -3.04
CA THR A 48 1.29 -13.00 -3.08
C THR A 48 1.35 -12.11 -1.84
N ASN A 49 1.51 -12.70 -0.66
CA ASN A 49 1.57 -11.99 0.61
C ASN A 49 2.84 -11.11 0.74
N GLU A 50 4.00 -11.62 0.33
CA GLU A 50 5.25 -10.86 0.40
C GLU A 50 5.22 -9.63 -0.52
N ALA A 51 4.65 -9.79 -1.72
CA ALA A 51 4.47 -8.69 -2.64
C ALA A 51 3.52 -7.63 -2.08
N GLU A 52 2.42 -8.00 -1.43
CA GLU A 52 1.50 -7.05 -0.80
C GLU A 52 2.19 -6.26 0.31
N TYR A 53 2.90 -6.94 1.22
CA TYR A 53 3.71 -6.28 2.26
C TYR A 53 4.72 -5.29 1.71
N LYS A 54 5.45 -5.70 0.66
CA LYS A 54 6.45 -4.86 0.02
C LYS A 54 5.79 -3.67 -0.68
N THR A 55 4.63 -3.87 -1.29
CA THR A 55 3.84 -2.82 -1.95
C THR A 55 3.37 -1.78 -0.94
N LEU A 56 2.81 -2.22 0.21
CA LEU A 56 2.43 -1.34 1.32
C LEU A 56 3.60 -0.46 1.74
N LEU A 57 4.74 -1.10 2.02
CA LEU A 57 5.92 -0.42 2.52
C LEU A 57 6.48 0.58 1.50
N ILE A 58 6.49 0.24 0.21
CA ILE A 58 6.91 1.17 -0.86
C ILE A 58 5.93 2.34 -0.98
N GLY A 59 4.62 2.07 -1.00
CA GLY A 59 3.59 3.11 -0.99
C GLY A 59 3.75 4.08 0.17
N MET A 60 3.94 3.57 1.39
CA MET A 60 4.17 4.38 2.58
C MET A 60 5.46 5.21 2.47
N LYS A 61 6.55 4.64 1.94
CA LYS A 61 7.81 5.38 1.75
C LYS A 61 7.66 6.51 0.74
N MET A 62 6.97 6.25 -0.38
CA MET A 62 6.68 7.28 -1.39
C MET A 62 5.81 8.39 -0.81
N ALA A 63 4.76 8.03 -0.06
CA ALA A 63 3.89 9.00 0.58
C ALA A 63 4.66 9.90 1.56
N HIS A 64 5.51 9.29 2.39
CA HIS A 64 6.36 10.04 3.31
C HIS A 64 7.36 10.95 2.57
N GLY A 65 8.02 10.44 1.52
CA GLY A 65 8.94 11.22 0.69
C GLY A 65 8.28 12.39 -0.02
N ALA A 66 6.98 12.29 -0.33
CA ALA A 66 6.16 13.38 -0.86
C ALA A 66 5.69 14.40 0.21
N GLY A 67 6.12 14.25 1.47
CA GLY A 67 5.75 15.15 2.56
C GLY A 67 4.39 14.86 3.19
N ALA A 68 3.81 13.68 2.97
CA ALA A 68 2.54 13.33 3.59
C ALA A 68 2.67 13.20 5.11
N LYS A 69 1.73 13.85 5.81
CA LYS A 69 1.58 13.79 7.27
C LYS A 69 0.45 12.86 7.67
N TYR A 70 -0.54 12.69 6.80
CA TYR A 70 -1.70 11.83 7.00
C TYR A 70 -1.76 10.82 5.88
N LEU A 71 -2.00 9.56 6.21
CA LEU A 71 -2.02 8.49 5.22
C LEU A 71 -3.26 7.61 5.37
N VAL A 72 -3.94 7.36 4.25
CA VAL A 72 -5.01 6.36 4.18
C VAL A 72 -4.56 5.30 3.18
N ALA A 73 -4.29 4.10 3.64
CA ALA A 73 -3.91 2.98 2.79
C ALA A 73 -5.09 2.02 2.62
N TYR A 74 -5.26 1.53 1.39
CA TYR A 74 -6.26 0.54 1.02
C TYR A 74 -5.57 -0.71 0.49
N SER A 75 -5.97 -1.85 1.03
CA SER A 75 -5.49 -3.16 0.59
C SER A 75 -6.69 -4.11 0.44
N ASP A 76 -6.67 -4.96 -0.57
CA ASP A 76 -7.61 -6.08 -0.68
C ASP A 76 -7.16 -7.32 0.11
N SER A 77 -5.94 -7.27 0.67
CA SER A 77 -5.39 -8.33 1.50
C SER A 77 -5.83 -8.21 2.95
N GLN A 78 -6.81 -9.04 3.34
CA GLN A 78 -7.22 -9.16 4.73
C GLN A 78 -6.04 -9.54 5.64
N LEU A 79 -5.14 -10.42 5.18
CA LEU A 79 -4.01 -10.89 5.98
C LEU A 79 -3.09 -9.74 6.36
N VAL A 80 -2.65 -8.95 5.37
CA VAL A 80 -1.75 -7.80 5.58
C VAL A 80 -2.41 -6.79 6.51
N VAL A 81 -3.66 -6.42 6.24
CA VAL A 81 -4.40 -5.46 7.07
C VAL A 81 -4.48 -5.93 8.53
N LYS A 82 -4.89 -7.18 8.76
CA LYS A 82 -5.05 -7.71 10.12
C LYS A 82 -3.73 -7.88 10.86
N GLN A 83 -2.63 -8.19 10.17
CA GLN A 83 -1.31 -8.31 10.80
C GLN A 83 -0.69 -6.94 11.11
N VAL A 84 -0.87 -5.94 10.24
CA VAL A 84 -0.41 -4.56 10.49
C VAL A 84 -1.17 -3.91 11.64
N GLU A 85 -2.46 -4.20 11.79
CA GLU A 85 -3.27 -3.77 12.93
C GLU A 85 -3.05 -4.61 14.20
N GLY A 86 -2.15 -5.60 14.17
CA GLY A 86 -1.82 -6.44 15.33
C GLY A 86 -2.93 -7.42 15.73
N ILE A 87 -3.95 -7.62 14.90
CA ILE A 87 -5.05 -8.56 15.13
C ILE A 87 -4.58 -10.00 14.86
N TYR A 88 -3.76 -10.18 13.81
CA TYR A 88 -3.16 -11.46 13.45
C TYR A 88 -1.66 -11.44 13.73
N GLU A 89 -1.13 -12.59 14.15
CA GLU A 89 0.30 -12.78 14.34
C GLU A 89 0.97 -13.22 13.03
N ALA A 90 2.14 -12.67 12.72
CA ALA A 90 3.00 -13.16 11.65
C ALA A 90 3.99 -14.18 12.21
N LYS A 91 4.03 -15.37 11.60
CA LYS A 91 4.92 -16.46 12.02
C LYS A 91 6.23 -16.50 11.24
N GLU A 92 6.22 -16.06 9.99
CA GLU A 92 7.39 -16.09 9.15
C GLU A 92 8.32 -14.92 9.42
N LYS A 93 9.63 -15.21 9.53
CA LYS A 93 10.67 -14.21 9.82
C LYS A 93 10.63 -13.02 8.85
N THR A 94 10.41 -13.27 7.56
CA THR A 94 10.31 -12.23 6.54
C THR A 94 9.11 -11.30 6.78
N MET A 95 7.94 -11.85 7.14
CA MET A 95 6.74 -11.06 7.40
C MET A 95 6.90 -10.23 8.68
N ILE A 96 7.53 -10.79 9.72
CA ILE A 96 7.88 -10.06 10.94
C ILE A 96 8.78 -8.85 10.62
N GLN A 97 9.77 -9.03 9.73
CA GLN A 97 10.64 -7.93 9.29
C GLN A 97 9.89 -6.84 8.53
N TYR A 98 8.90 -7.19 7.69
CA TYR A 98 8.04 -6.19 7.04
C TYR A 98 7.19 -5.44 8.05
N LEU A 99 6.56 -6.13 9.00
CA LEU A 99 5.77 -5.51 10.08
C LEU A 99 6.61 -4.54 10.91
N GLN A 100 7.85 -4.90 11.27
CA GLN A 100 8.76 -4.01 11.98
C GLN A 100 9.08 -2.74 11.19
N GLN A 101 9.32 -2.87 9.88
CA GLN A 101 9.58 -1.72 9.00
C GLN A 101 8.35 -0.83 8.84
N ILE A 102 7.17 -1.42 8.66
CA ILE A 102 5.90 -0.70 8.57
C ILE A 102 5.61 0.02 9.89
N ALA A 103 5.78 -0.65 11.03
CA ALA A 103 5.60 -0.06 12.35
C ALA A 103 6.56 1.12 12.60
N LYS A 104 7.83 0.99 12.19
CA LYS A 104 8.80 2.09 12.26
C LYS A 104 8.41 3.25 11.35
N LEU A 105 7.97 2.98 10.13
CA LEU A 105 7.59 4.04 9.18
C LEU A 105 6.28 4.72 9.59
N ARG A 106 5.37 4.00 10.24
CA ARG A 106 4.12 4.52 10.82
C ARG A 106 4.37 5.69 11.78
N THR A 107 5.50 5.71 12.50
CA THR A 107 5.83 6.83 13.41
C THR A 107 6.22 8.12 12.67
N SER A 108 6.46 8.06 11.37
CA SER A 108 6.78 9.23 10.54
C SER A 108 5.54 10.00 10.07
N PHE A 109 4.34 9.48 10.36
CA PHE A 109 3.06 10.12 10.04
C PHE A 109 2.39 10.61 11.32
N GLU A 110 1.68 11.73 11.25
CA GLU A 110 0.82 12.21 12.33
C GLU A 110 -0.39 11.28 12.51
N SER A 111 -0.89 10.69 11.41
CA SER A 111 -1.91 9.65 11.45
C SER A 111 -1.82 8.73 10.23
N ILE A 112 -2.07 7.44 10.45
CA ILE A 112 -2.27 6.46 9.38
C ILE A 112 -3.51 5.63 9.66
N GLN A 113 -4.30 5.41 8.62
CA GLN A 113 -5.39 4.46 8.60
C GLN A 113 -5.14 3.43 7.50
N LEU A 114 -5.17 2.14 7.85
CA LEU A 114 -5.15 1.05 6.88
C LEU A 114 -6.54 0.42 6.85
N THR A 115 -7.16 0.36 5.67
CA THR A 115 -8.52 -0.14 5.48
C THR A 115 -8.54 -1.26 4.46
N GLN A 116 -9.16 -2.38 4.83
CA GLN A 116 -9.43 -3.46 3.88
C GLN A 116 -10.57 -3.04 2.95
N ILE A 117 -10.40 -3.22 1.64
CA ILE A 117 -11.45 -3.03 0.63
C ILE A 117 -11.67 -4.31 -0.18
N PRO A 118 -12.86 -4.54 -0.75
CA PRO A 118 -13.06 -5.62 -1.72
C PRO A 118 -12.13 -5.46 -2.91
N ARG A 119 -11.69 -6.58 -3.50
CA ARG A 119 -10.80 -6.57 -4.67
C ARG A 119 -11.43 -5.86 -5.87
N GLU A 120 -12.76 -5.92 -5.97
CA GLU A 120 -13.58 -5.24 -6.99
C GLU A 120 -13.61 -3.72 -6.82
N GLU A 121 -13.25 -3.19 -5.64
CA GLU A 121 -13.09 -1.76 -5.42
C GLU A 121 -11.64 -1.29 -5.68
N ASN A 122 -10.71 -2.24 -5.82
CA ASN A 122 -9.28 -2.00 -6.02
C ASN A 122 -8.84 -2.11 -7.50
N ILE A 123 -9.76 -1.79 -8.43
CA ILE A 123 -9.57 -2.00 -9.88
C ILE A 123 -8.38 -1.21 -10.42
N LYS A 124 -8.20 0.04 -9.99
CA LYS A 124 -7.12 0.90 -10.49
C LYS A 124 -5.75 0.26 -10.24
N ALA A 125 -5.47 -0.14 -9.00
CA ALA A 125 -4.19 -0.78 -8.68
C ALA A 125 -4.05 -2.17 -9.31
N HIS A 126 -5.16 -2.93 -9.44
CA HIS A 126 -5.20 -4.19 -10.17
C HIS A 126 -4.87 -4.04 -11.67
N CYS A 127 -5.31 -2.96 -12.31
CA CYS A 127 -4.97 -2.67 -13.70
C CYS A 127 -3.50 -2.27 -13.86
N LEU A 128 -2.96 -1.46 -12.93
CA LEU A 128 -1.55 -1.04 -12.95
C LEU A 128 -0.58 -2.19 -12.75
N SER A 129 -0.92 -3.15 -11.90
CA SER A 129 -0.05 -4.31 -11.69
C SER A 129 0.11 -5.15 -12.97
N LYS A 130 -0.94 -5.26 -13.79
CA LYS A 130 -0.86 -5.93 -15.11
C LYS A 130 0.10 -5.23 -16.07
N LEU A 131 0.19 -3.90 -16.03
CA LEU A 131 1.12 -3.14 -16.88
C LEU A 131 2.59 -3.38 -16.48
N SER A 132 2.88 -3.61 -15.19
CA SER A 132 4.24 -3.92 -14.71
C SER A 132 4.82 -5.21 -15.31
N ASN A 133 3.95 -6.15 -15.69
CA ASN A 133 4.33 -7.43 -16.28
C ASN A 133 4.79 -7.31 -17.75
N SER A 134 4.53 -6.16 -18.37
CA SER A 134 4.89 -5.85 -19.76
C SER A 134 6.06 -4.86 -19.89
N LEU A 135 6.63 -4.43 -18.76
CA LEU A 135 7.85 -3.61 -18.63
C LEU A 135 9.05 -4.48 -18.27
#